data_AF-A0A5B7BP94-F1
#
_entry.id   AF-A0A5B7BP94-F1
#
_cell.length_a   1.000
_cell.length_b   1.000
_cell.length_c   1.000
_cell.angle_alpha   90.00
_cell.angle_beta   90.00
_cell.angle_gamma   90.00
#
_symmetry.space_group_name_H-M   'P 1'
#
loop_
_entity.id
_entity.type
_entity.pdbx_description
1 polymer ?
#
loop_
_entity_poly.entity_id
_entity_poly.type
_entity_poly.pdbx_seq_one_letter_code
_entity_poly.pdbx_strand_id
1 'polypeptide(L)'
;SEIGKLTSLQTLSKIVVGKRGGLGLIDLKYLSLLRGTLSIVGLQNVTDLRDAKEANLTCNENLDELGMKWSSKFDDSRKEEVEINVLDLLRPHRNLKRLKIEFYGCMKFPSWIG
;
A
#
# COMPACT_ATOMS: atom_id res chain seq x y z
N SER A 1 0.67 5.72 -14.49
CA SER A 1 1.97 5.31 -15.08
C SER A 1 1.72 4.23 -16.15
N GLU A 2 2.74 3.68 -16.81
CA GLU A 2 2.53 2.57 -17.78
C GLU A 2 2.12 1.25 -17.10
N ILE A 3 2.47 1.05 -15.82
CA ILE A 3 2.17 -0.23 -15.15
C ILE A 3 0.66 -0.43 -14.94
N GLY A 4 -0.09 0.65 -14.67
CA GLY A 4 -1.54 0.59 -14.52
C GLY A 4 -2.29 0.17 -15.79
N LYS A 5 -1.62 0.18 -16.96
CA LYS A 5 -2.19 -0.33 -18.22
C LYS A 5 -2.06 -1.86 -18.34
N LEU A 6 -1.22 -2.49 -17.51
CA LEU A 6 -1.03 -3.94 -17.49
C LEU A 6 -2.13 -4.61 -16.66
N THR A 7 -3.39 -4.47 -17.06
CA THR A 7 -4.55 -4.95 -16.28
C THR A 7 -4.57 -6.48 -16.07
N SER A 8 -3.88 -7.23 -16.93
CA SER A 8 -3.69 -8.68 -16.81
C SER A 8 -2.43 -9.09 -16.03
N LEU A 9 -1.73 -8.15 -15.39
CA LEU A 9 -0.53 -8.44 -14.60
C LEU A 9 -0.89 -9.28 -13.37
N GLN A 10 -0.25 -10.46 -13.27
CA GLN A 10 -0.49 -11.39 -12.17
C GLN A 10 0.57 -11.33 -11.07
N THR A 11 1.77 -10.83 -11.37
CA THR A 11 2.87 -10.82 -10.41
C THR A 11 3.58 -9.49 -10.46
N LEU A 12 3.66 -8.85 -9.29
CA LEU A 12 4.39 -7.62 -9.08
C LEU A 12 4.95 -7.65 -7.66
N SER A 13 6.27 -7.78 -7.54
CA SER A 13 6.91 -7.96 -6.23
C SER A 13 7.00 -6.66 -5.43
N LYS A 14 7.06 -5.49 -6.08
CA LYS A 14 7.35 -4.23 -5.41
C LYS A 14 6.76 -3.00 -6.10
N ILE A 15 6.23 -2.09 -5.30
CA ILE A 15 5.85 -0.72 -5.68
C ILE A 15 6.60 0.26 -4.79
N VAL A 16 7.15 1.30 -5.41
CA VAL A 16 7.86 2.39 -4.72
C VAL A 16 7.03 3.66 -4.86
N VAL A 17 6.44 4.12 -3.75
CA VAL A 17 5.66 5.35 -3.69
C VAL A 17 6.63 6.54 -3.65
N GLY A 18 6.61 7.37 -4.69
CA GLY A 18 7.48 8.55 -4.83
C GLY A 18 6.77 9.87 -4.49
N LYS A 19 7.52 10.88 -4.03
CA LYS A 19 6.98 12.22 -3.68
C LYS A 19 6.45 13.03 -4.88
N ARG A 20 6.94 12.78 -6.10
CA ARG A 20 6.55 13.49 -7.34
C ARG A 20 6.66 12.55 -8.53
N GLY A 21 5.53 12.19 -9.15
CA GLY A 21 5.51 11.54 -10.48
C GLY A 21 6.08 10.12 -10.59
N GLY A 22 6.12 9.36 -9.49
CA GLY A 22 6.46 7.92 -9.51
C GLY A 22 5.26 7.03 -9.80
N LEU A 23 5.44 5.71 -9.72
CA LEU A 23 4.32 4.77 -9.64
C LEU A 23 3.41 5.20 -8.49
N GLY A 24 2.19 5.60 -8.84
CA GLY A 24 1.23 6.09 -7.87
C GLY A 24 0.58 4.90 -7.21
N LEU A 25 0.31 5.00 -5.91
CA LEU A 25 -0.52 4.03 -5.21
C LEU A 25 -1.85 3.80 -5.96
N ILE A 26 -2.34 4.82 -6.67
CA ILE A 26 -3.48 4.78 -7.60
C ILE A 26 -3.36 3.77 -8.74
N ASP A 27 -2.16 3.42 -9.21
CA ASP A 27 -1.98 2.45 -10.30
C ASP A 27 -2.45 1.03 -9.86
N LEU A 28 -2.42 0.73 -8.55
CA LEU A 28 -2.90 -0.55 -8.00
C LEU A 28 -4.38 -0.80 -8.26
N LYS A 29 -5.17 0.25 -8.43
CA LYS A 29 -6.60 0.18 -8.78
C LYS A 29 -6.88 -0.72 -9.98
N TYR A 30 -5.95 -0.74 -10.93
CA TYR A 30 -6.07 -1.46 -12.19
C TYR A 30 -5.41 -2.84 -12.17
N LEU A 31 -4.71 -3.18 -11.10
CA LEU A 31 -3.91 -4.41 -10.95
C LEU A 31 -4.62 -5.42 -10.04
N SER A 32 -5.93 -5.63 -10.22
CA SER A 32 -6.74 -6.52 -9.35
C SER A 32 -6.37 -8.01 -9.45
N LEU A 33 -5.67 -8.42 -10.51
CA LEU A 33 -5.28 -9.80 -10.75
C LEU A 33 -3.94 -10.20 -10.10
N LEU A 34 -3.32 -9.31 -9.33
CA LEU A 34 -2.08 -9.64 -8.62
C LEU A 34 -2.26 -10.82 -7.66
N ARG A 35 -1.24 -11.67 -7.63
CA ARG A 35 -1.16 -12.89 -6.84
C ARG A 35 0.21 -13.01 -6.18
N GLY A 36 0.30 -13.84 -5.14
CA GLY A 36 1.56 -14.08 -4.43
C GLY A 36 1.94 -12.92 -3.51
N THR A 37 3.14 -12.37 -3.66
CA THR A 37 3.70 -11.38 -2.73
C THR A 37 3.83 -10.00 -3.37
N LEU A 38 3.32 -8.97 -2.68
CA LEU A 38 3.50 -7.57 -3.04
C LEU A 38 4.13 -6.78 -1.88
N SER A 39 5.12 -5.95 -2.17
CA SER A 39 5.70 -5.00 -1.21
C SER A 39 5.48 -3.56 -1.66
N ILE A 40 4.78 -2.77 -0.86
CA ILE A 40 4.58 -1.33 -1.05
C ILE A 40 5.54 -0.59 -0.12
N VAL A 41 6.47 0.17 -0.70
CA VAL A 41 7.49 0.91 0.05
C VAL A 41 7.40 2.40 -0.21
N GLY A 42 7.80 3.19 0.78
CA GLY A 42 7.78 4.65 0.67
C GLY A 42 6.45 5.28 1.06
N LEU A 43 5.65 4.61 1.90
CA LEU A 43 4.29 5.05 2.28
C LEU A 43 4.25 6.42 2.97
N GLN A 44 5.35 6.89 3.56
CA GLN A 44 5.49 8.25 4.08
C GLN A 44 5.37 9.33 2.99
N ASN A 45 5.46 8.95 1.71
CA ASN A 45 5.34 9.88 0.57
C ASN A 45 3.89 10.04 0.09
N VAL A 46 2.92 9.34 0.68
CA VAL A 46 1.50 9.50 0.33
C VAL A 46 1.01 10.84 0.87
N THR A 47 0.79 11.80 -0.03
CA THR A 47 0.26 13.12 0.30
C THR A 47 -1.24 13.25 0.05
N ASP A 48 -1.80 12.39 -0.81
CA ASP A 48 -3.22 12.36 -1.13
C ASP A 48 -3.83 11.02 -0.69
N LEU A 49 -4.69 11.06 0.31
CA LEU A 49 -5.37 9.87 0.82
C LEU A 49 -6.31 9.24 -0.22
N ARG A 50 -6.71 9.99 -1.26
CA ARG A 50 -7.50 9.43 -2.37
C ARG A 50 -6.72 8.35 -3.11
N ASP A 51 -5.41 8.49 -3.28
CA ASP A 51 -4.59 7.46 -3.95
C ASP A 51 -4.57 6.15 -3.15
N ALA A 52 -4.52 6.23 -1.82
CA ALA A 52 -4.59 5.06 -0.94
C ALA A 52 -5.96 4.39 -1.00
N LYS A 53 -7.02 5.20 -0.99
CA LYS A 53 -8.39 4.71 -1.14
C LYS A 53 -8.62 4.04 -2.49
N GLU A 54 -8.12 4.64 -3.57
CA GLU A 54 -8.31 4.13 -4.93
C GLU A 54 -7.47 2.91 -5.27
N ALA A 55 -6.34 2.69 -4.58
CA ALA A 55 -5.53 1.49 -4.73
C ALA A 55 -6.32 0.19 -4.57
N ASN A 56 -7.38 0.21 -3.74
CA ASN A 56 -8.40 -0.82 -3.62
C ASN A 56 -7.85 -2.27 -3.54
N LEU A 57 -6.91 -2.49 -2.62
CA LEU A 57 -6.29 -3.81 -2.38
C LEU A 57 -7.29 -4.90 -1.95
N THR A 58 -8.52 -4.52 -1.61
CA THR A 58 -9.60 -5.47 -1.33
C THR A 58 -10.01 -6.27 -2.57
N CYS A 59 -9.73 -5.81 -3.79
CA CYS A 59 -10.00 -6.57 -5.01
C CYS A 59 -8.93 -7.62 -5.36
N ASN A 60 -7.78 -7.62 -4.68
CA ASN A 60 -6.69 -8.58 -4.92
C ASN A 60 -6.90 -9.88 -4.16
N GLU A 61 -7.87 -10.69 -4.57
CA GLU A 61 -8.28 -11.91 -3.83
C GLU A 61 -7.20 -13.00 -3.74
N ASN A 62 -6.24 -12.96 -4.67
CA ASN A 62 -5.19 -13.97 -4.84
C ASN A 62 -3.84 -13.54 -4.24
N LEU A 63 -3.76 -12.38 -3.61
CA LEU A 63 -2.56 -11.93 -2.95
C LEU A 63 -2.38 -12.71 -1.63
N ASP A 64 -1.24 -13.40 -1.51
CA ASP A 64 -0.91 -14.21 -0.35
C ASP A 64 -0.18 -13.39 0.72
N GLU A 65 0.69 -12.47 0.30
CA GLU A 65 1.46 -11.61 1.19
C GLU A 65 1.46 -10.15 0.78
N LEU A 66 1.37 -9.28 1.79
CA LEU A 66 1.48 -7.84 1.61
C LEU A 66 2.49 -7.26 2.61
N GLY A 67 3.51 -6.61 2.08
CA GLY A 67 4.44 -5.79 2.85
C GLY A 67 4.12 -4.31 2.70
N MET A 68 3.96 -3.59 3.81
CA MET A 68 3.78 -2.15 3.86
C MET A 68 4.94 -1.51 4.60
N LYS A 69 5.68 -0.62 3.94
CA LYS A 69 6.93 -0.07 4.48
C LYS A 69 6.97 1.46 4.40
N TRP A 70 7.16 2.07 5.55
CA TRP A 70 7.51 3.47 5.70
C TRP A 70 9.03 3.65 5.74
N SER A 71 9.47 4.91 5.68
CA SER A 71 10.86 5.28 5.91
C SER A 71 11.30 4.87 7.31
N SER A 72 12.56 4.44 7.48
CA SER A 72 13.15 4.27 8.81
C SER A 72 13.53 5.59 9.48
N LYS A 73 13.40 6.73 8.77
CA LYS A 73 13.58 8.08 9.32
C LYS A 73 12.26 8.57 9.91
N PHE A 74 12.26 8.91 11.19
CA PHE A 74 11.13 9.50 11.92
C PHE A 74 11.42 10.98 12.12
N ASP A 75 11.13 11.79 11.10
CA ASP A 75 11.26 13.24 11.13
C ASP A 75 9.88 13.93 11.16
N ASP A 76 9.84 15.23 11.39
CA ASP A 76 8.60 16.02 11.54
C ASP A 76 7.70 16.02 10.29
N SER A 77 8.18 15.51 9.14
CA SER A 77 7.33 15.36 7.95
C SER A 77 6.34 14.21 8.06
N ARG A 78 6.55 13.29 9.02
CA ARG A 78 5.71 12.10 9.25
C ARG A 78 4.63 12.39 10.27
N LYS A 79 3.43 12.69 9.77
CA LYS A 79 2.25 12.95 10.59
C LYS A 79 1.56 11.64 10.94
N GLU A 80 1.40 11.36 12.23
CA GLU A 80 0.76 10.12 12.70
C GLU A 80 -0.64 9.91 12.12
N GLU A 81 -1.46 10.96 12.09
CA GLU A 81 -2.82 10.91 11.52
C GLU A 81 -2.82 10.45 10.06
N VAL A 82 -1.83 10.91 9.27
CA VAL A 82 -1.71 10.53 7.87
C VAL A 82 -1.32 9.06 7.74
N GLU A 83 -0.37 8.58 8.55
CA GLU A 83 0.05 7.18 8.50
C GLU A 83 -1.08 6.22 8.92
N ILE A 84 -1.84 6.57 9.96
CA ILE A 84 -3.03 5.82 10.39
C ILE A 84 -4.03 5.72 9.25
N ASN A 85 -4.35 6.85 8.61
CA ASN A 85 -5.30 6.89 7.50
C ASN A 85 -4.80 6.11 6.27
N VAL A 86 -3.51 6.21 5.93
CA VAL A 86 -2.91 5.45 4.82
C VAL A 86 -2.99 3.95 5.10
N LEU A 87 -2.66 3.53 6.32
CA LEU A 87 -2.75 2.12 6.71
C LEU A 87 -4.21 1.65 6.67
N ASP A 88 -5.17 2.42 7.18
CA ASP A 88 -6.60 2.06 7.18
C ASP A 88 -7.14 1.88 5.75
N LEU A 89 -6.80 2.81 4.85
CA LEU A 89 -7.27 2.80 3.46
C LEU A 89 -6.60 1.71 2.60
N LEU A 90 -5.41 1.23 2.98
CA LEU A 90 -4.72 0.12 2.31
C LEU A 90 -5.13 -1.26 2.84
N ARG A 91 -6.36 -1.38 3.33
CA ARG A 91 -6.93 -2.66 3.78
C ARG A 91 -6.81 -3.73 2.68
N PRO A 92 -6.15 -4.87 2.95
CA PRO A 92 -6.04 -5.96 2.01
C PRO A 92 -7.34 -6.77 1.91
N HIS A 93 -7.44 -7.62 0.89
CA HIS A 93 -8.48 -8.64 0.86
C HIS A 93 -8.34 -9.61 2.04
N ARG A 94 -9.47 -10.12 2.54
CA ARG A 94 -9.55 -11.02 3.71
C ARG A 94 -8.81 -12.35 3.57
N ASN A 95 -8.44 -12.74 2.34
CA ASN A 95 -7.71 -13.98 2.08
C ASN A 95 -6.20 -13.85 2.30
N LEU A 96 -5.70 -12.65 2.61
CA LEU A 96 -4.28 -12.41 2.82
C LEU A 96 -3.73 -13.32 3.93
N LYS A 97 -2.66 -14.07 3.63
CA LYS A 97 -2.07 -15.03 4.56
C LYS A 97 -1.02 -14.40 5.46
N ARG A 98 -0.28 -13.40 4.97
CA ARG A 98 0.72 -12.67 5.76
C ARG A 98 0.68 -11.18 5.48
N LEU A 99 0.69 -10.41 6.55
CA LEU A 99 0.87 -8.97 6.53
C LEU A 99 2.17 -8.63 7.23
N LYS A 100 3.00 -7.80 6.60
CA LYS A 100 4.21 -7.24 7.20
C LYS A 100 4.12 -5.72 7.18
N ILE A 101 4.16 -5.10 8.36
CA ILE A 101 4.20 -3.65 8.51
C ILE A 101 5.56 -3.27 9.08
N GLU A 102 6.30 -2.43 8.35
CA GLU A 102 7.65 -2.00 8.75
C GLU A 102 7.73 -0.47 8.87
N PHE A 103 8.36 -0.03 9.96
CA PHE A 103 8.64 1.39 10.25
C PHE A 103 7.39 2.29 10.33
N TYR A 104 6.21 1.71 10.50
CA TYR A 104 5.00 2.46 10.84
C TYR A 104 5.20 3.22 12.15
N GLY A 105 4.91 4.53 12.16
CA GLY A 105 5.29 5.42 13.25
C GLY A 105 4.23 5.62 14.32
N CYS A 106 3.09 4.94 14.24
CA CYS A 106 1.98 5.18 15.16
C CYS A 106 1.72 3.98 16.07
N MET A 107 1.17 4.28 17.24
CA MET A 107 0.75 3.24 18.20
C MET A 107 -0.64 2.67 17.91
N LYS A 108 -1.45 3.38 17.11
CA LYS A 108 -2.82 2.97 16.76
C LYS A 108 -2.82 2.18 15.47
N PHE A 109 -3.54 1.06 15.46
CA PHE A 109 -3.78 0.26 14.27
C PHE A 109 -5.26 0.33 13.87
N PRO A 110 -5.57 0.29 12.57
CA PRO A 110 -6.92 0.09 12.07
C PRO A 110 -7.59 -1.16 12.65
N SER A 111 -8.92 -1.14 12.77
CA SER A 111 -9.71 -2.24 13.34
C SER A 111 -9.68 -3.53 12.52
N TRP A 112 -9.20 -3.49 11.27
CA TRP A 112 -9.04 -4.68 10.45
C TRP A 112 -7.74 -5.44 10.76
N ILE A 113 -6.82 -4.85 11.55
CA ILE A 113 -5.62 -5.50 12.05
C ILE A 113 -5.92 -6.04 13.45
N GLY A 114 -6.31 -7.32 13.52
CA GLY A 114 -6.60 -8.04 14.76
C GLY A 114 -8.08 -8.09 15.09
#